data_AF-A0A966TCW2-F1
#
_entry.id   AF-A0A966TCW2-F1
#
_cell.length_a   1.000
_cell.length_b   1.000
_cell.length_c   1.000
_cell.angle_alpha   90.00
_cell.angle_beta   90.00
_cell.angle_gamma   90.00
#
_symmetry.space_group_name_H-M   'P 1'
#
loop_
_entity.id
_entity.type
_entity.pdbx_description
1 polymer ?
#
loop_
_entity_poly.entity_id
_entity_poly.type
_entity_poly.pdbx_seq_one_letter_code
_entity_poly.pdbx_strand_id
1 'polypeptide(L)'
;MSSFVFATDARTASPSAMAATADSLRGLGFGRRHWHLALNGSPASFGRRIVLGDDPAAEWVVFVAAGDRITRDALHFAAEAAPDVDVLYGDTRHDVKRDDRLPSYQRRPSFSPERLRSHNYIGETLVVRRQLVNEAGGLAALTATDAHDRNLRLCEQANRIERVAEIFNVTPSANFLPAANREAVIQHLARVGIAADVEFDAETPCVRVRRRLSRQPLVSVIIPTRGSSAEIRGTTVPLVVNTVQTMLEKSTYQQLEFIIIADTPTPLEVRDALSRIGGDRLMIVDYDQAFNFAVKNNIGVAHSSGEFVLLLNDDTEIITADALETMLAFFEDSTVGIVGPILHFEDGTIQSAGHIFSPDPTDMYRLQPADTRGAHNYVRVQREASSVIAACLLTSRKVFEEVRSPRNIPGAPAPRDTHQRRRALPPRAARLLPAARR
;
A
#
# COMPACT_ATOMS: atom_id res chain seq x y z
N MET A 1 -28.55 18.45 -13.64
CA MET A 1 -28.51 16.99 -13.44
C MET A 1 -27.29 16.48 -14.18
N SER A 2 -26.37 15.82 -13.50
CA SER A 2 -25.22 15.20 -14.15
C SER A 2 -25.65 14.20 -15.22
N SER A 3 -24.96 14.22 -16.36
CA SER A 3 -25.16 13.32 -17.48
C SER A 3 -24.15 12.16 -17.41
N PHE A 4 -24.61 10.96 -17.76
CA PHE A 4 -23.84 9.73 -17.64
C PHE A 4 -23.86 8.96 -18.96
N VAL A 5 -22.69 8.46 -19.37
CA VAL A 5 -22.56 7.41 -20.38
C VAL A 5 -22.02 6.14 -19.72
N PHE A 6 -22.60 5.00 -20.06
CA PHE A 6 -22.18 3.70 -19.55
C PHE A 6 -21.27 3.03 -20.57
N ALA A 7 -20.30 2.26 -20.10
CA ALA A 7 -19.27 1.65 -20.94
C ALA A 7 -19.02 0.20 -20.54
N THR A 8 -19.14 -0.72 -21.50
CA THR A 8 -18.98 -2.17 -21.25
C THR A 8 -18.18 -2.82 -22.36
N ASP A 9 -17.18 -3.62 -21.99
CA ASP A 9 -16.55 -4.55 -22.93
C ASP A 9 -17.50 -5.73 -23.17
N ALA A 10 -18.00 -5.85 -24.38
CA ALA A 10 -18.96 -6.86 -24.77
C ALA A 10 -18.38 -7.87 -25.79
N ARG A 11 -17.08 -7.82 -26.07
CA ARG A 11 -16.43 -8.71 -27.05
C ARG A 11 -16.48 -10.19 -26.66
N THR A 12 -16.48 -10.47 -25.36
CA THR A 12 -16.53 -11.84 -24.80
C THR A 12 -17.78 -12.09 -23.95
N ALA A 13 -18.70 -11.12 -23.89
CA ALA A 13 -19.88 -11.20 -23.04
C ALA A 13 -20.95 -12.13 -23.61
N SER A 14 -21.60 -12.91 -22.74
CA SER A 14 -22.75 -13.71 -23.15
C SER A 14 -23.99 -12.82 -23.40
N PRO A 15 -24.94 -13.24 -24.25
CA PRO A 15 -26.19 -12.51 -24.44
C PRO A 15 -26.98 -12.30 -23.13
N SER A 16 -26.93 -13.27 -22.20
CA SER A 16 -27.60 -13.16 -20.91
C SER A 16 -26.95 -12.13 -19.99
N ALA A 17 -25.61 -12.06 -19.97
CA ALA A 17 -24.88 -11.04 -19.22
C ALA A 17 -25.21 -9.63 -19.75
N MET A 18 -25.21 -9.46 -21.07
CA MET A 18 -25.59 -8.20 -21.70
C MET A 18 -27.04 -7.82 -21.41
N ALA A 19 -27.98 -8.77 -21.44
CA ALA A 19 -29.37 -8.53 -21.09
C ALA A 19 -29.52 -8.07 -19.63
N ALA A 20 -28.81 -8.70 -18.69
CA ALA A 20 -28.85 -8.34 -17.27
C ALA A 20 -28.34 -6.91 -17.01
N THR A 21 -27.21 -6.51 -17.61
CA THR A 21 -26.72 -5.14 -17.53
C THR A 21 -27.71 -4.16 -18.16
N ALA A 22 -28.27 -4.49 -19.34
CA ALA A 22 -29.27 -3.65 -20.00
C ALA A 22 -30.54 -3.45 -19.13
N ASP A 23 -31.03 -4.51 -18.47
CA ASP A 23 -32.15 -4.44 -17.53
C ASP A 23 -31.84 -3.50 -16.35
N SER A 24 -30.62 -3.61 -15.79
CA SER A 24 -30.15 -2.72 -14.74
C SER A 24 -30.17 -1.26 -15.19
N LEU A 25 -29.61 -0.94 -16.37
CA LEU A 25 -29.59 0.42 -16.91
C LEU A 25 -31.00 0.98 -17.12
N ARG A 26 -31.95 0.17 -17.61
CA ARG A 26 -33.36 0.56 -17.74
C ARG A 26 -34.03 0.83 -16.39
N GLY A 27 -33.58 0.15 -15.32
CA GLY A 27 -34.09 0.29 -13.95
C GLY A 27 -33.61 1.56 -13.20
N LEU A 28 -32.63 2.28 -13.75
CA LEU A 28 -32.08 3.51 -13.14
C LEU A 28 -33.00 4.74 -13.25
N GLY A 29 -34.16 4.63 -13.91
CA GLY A 29 -35.16 5.68 -13.96
C GLY A 29 -35.90 5.76 -15.30
N PHE A 30 -36.58 6.88 -15.53
CA PHE A 30 -37.44 7.07 -16.71
C PHE A 30 -36.73 7.63 -17.95
N GLY A 31 -35.52 8.18 -17.79
CA GLY A 31 -34.74 8.79 -18.88
C GLY A 31 -34.04 7.77 -19.78
N ARG A 32 -33.62 8.22 -20.98
CA ARG A 32 -32.74 7.44 -21.85
C ARG A 32 -31.33 7.35 -21.24
N ARG A 33 -30.58 6.30 -21.57
CA ARG A 33 -29.21 6.05 -21.12
C ARG A 33 -28.33 5.76 -22.32
N HIS A 34 -27.24 6.51 -22.45
CA HIS A 34 -26.23 6.23 -23.47
C HIS A 34 -25.35 5.08 -23.00
N TRP A 35 -25.17 4.08 -23.85
CA TRP A 35 -24.40 2.88 -23.56
C TRP A 35 -23.43 2.59 -24.69
N HIS A 36 -22.15 2.81 -24.42
CA HIS A 36 -21.04 2.49 -25.30
C HIS A 36 -20.62 1.03 -25.08
N LEU A 37 -20.47 0.29 -26.18
CA LEU A 37 -20.11 -1.12 -26.18
C LEU A 37 -18.88 -1.34 -27.06
N ALA A 38 -17.85 -1.99 -26.52
CA ALA A 38 -16.81 -2.59 -27.35
C ALA A 38 -17.31 -3.97 -27.84
N LEU A 39 -17.41 -4.17 -29.15
CA LEU A 39 -18.06 -5.34 -29.76
C LEU A 39 -17.26 -5.85 -30.96
N ASN A 40 -17.33 -7.16 -31.22
CA ASN A 40 -16.90 -7.77 -32.47
C ASN A 40 -18.13 -7.97 -33.38
N GLY A 41 -18.68 -6.88 -33.94
CA GLY A 41 -19.81 -6.95 -34.87
C GLY A 41 -20.90 -5.91 -34.64
N SER A 42 -22.08 -6.15 -35.22
CA SER A 42 -23.22 -5.24 -35.10
C SER A 42 -23.87 -5.33 -33.72
N PRO A 43 -24.26 -4.20 -33.10
CA PRO A 43 -24.85 -4.22 -31.78
C PRO A 43 -26.26 -4.80 -31.79
N ALA A 44 -26.59 -5.61 -30.79
CA ALA A 44 -27.96 -6.05 -30.55
C ALA A 44 -28.85 -4.89 -30.10
N SER A 45 -30.15 -4.96 -30.39
CA SER A 45 -31.12 -4.01 -29.82
C SER A 45 -31.43 -4.38 -28.38
N PHE A 46 -31.24 -3.42 -27.46
CA PHE A 46 -31.52 -3.60 -26.03
C PHE A 46 -32.81 -2.88 -25.59
N GLY A 47 -33.78 -2.75 -26.50
CA GLY A 47 -35.11 -2.24 -26.18
C GLY A 47 -35.16 -0.74 -25.86
N ARG A 48 -36.32 -0.29 -25.35
CA ARG A 48 -36.60 1.12 -25.10
C ARG A 48 -35.73 1.68 -23.96
N ARG A 49 -35.40 2.98 -24.03
CA ARG A 49 -34.59 3.75 -23.06
C ARG A 49 -33.07 3.52 -23.08
N ILE A 50 -32.56 2.61 -23.90
CA ILE A 50 -31.12 2.51 -24.17
C ILE A 50 -30.83 3.18 -25.52
N VAL A 51 -29.83 4.05 -25.54
CA VAL A 51 -29.27 4.66 -26.74
C VAL A 51 -27.86 4.11 -26.88
N LEU A 52 -27.61 3.36 -27.96
CA LEU A 52 -26.30 2.79 -28.19
C LEU A 52 -25.36 3.85 -28.75
N GLY A 53 -24.12 3.83 -28.25
CA GLY A 53 -23.10 4.78 -28.64
C GLY A 53 -22.70 5.69 -27.50
N ASP A 54 -21.79 6.59 -27.83
CA ASP A 54 -21.25 7.58 -26.91
C ASP A 54 -22.25 8.74 -26.68
N ASP A 55 -22.08 9.45 -25.57
CA ASP A 55 -22.61 10.79 -25.35
C ASP A 55 -21.42 11.71 -25.03
N PRO A 56 -20.90 12.45 -26.03
CA PRO A 56 -19.77 13.35 -25.81
C PRO A 56 -20.05 14.46 -24.78
N ALA A 57 -21.33 14.76 -24.49
CA ALA A 57 -21.73 15.74 -23.49
C ALA A 57 -21.93 15.12 -22.09
N ALA A 58 -21.71 13.81 -21.94
CA ALA A 58 -21.75 13.17 -20.63
C ALA A 58 -20.63 13.71 -19.74
N GLU A 59 -20.98 14.18 -18.53
CA GLU A 59 -20.04 14.63 -17.52
C GLU A 59 -19.24 13.45 -16.94
N TRP A 60 -19.90 12.30 -16.81
CA TRP A 60 -19.36 11.09 -16.20
C TRP A 60 -19.45 9.89 -17.13
N VAL A 61 -18.41 9.06 -17.09
CA VAL A 61 -18.35 7.73 -17.71
C VAL A 61 -18.42 6.70 -16.60
N VAL A 62 -19.36 5.76 -16.71
CA VAL A 62 -19.51 4.63 -15.79
C VAL A 62 -19.07 3.37 -16.50
N PHE A 63 -17.90 2.84 -16.13
CA PHE A 63 -17.49 1.52 -16.59
C PHE A 63 -18.24 0.46 -15.80
N VAL A 64 -18.81 -0.54 -16.51
CA VAL A 64 -19.59 -1.62 -15.92
C VAL A 64 -19.24 -2.93 -16.62
N ALA A 65 -18.92 -3.96 -15.84
CA ALA A 65 -18.71 -5.30 -16.36
C ALA A 65 -20.00 -5.87 -16.97
N ALA A 66 -19.88 -6.66 -18.03
CA ALA A 66 -21.05 -7.35 -18.58
C ALA A 66 -21.63 -8.34 -17.54
N GLY A 67 -22.94 -8.27 -17.33
CA GLY A 67 -23.66 -9.06 -16.31
C GLY A 67 -23.84 -8.34 -14.97
N ASP A 68 -23.06 -7.30 -14.70
CA ASP A 68 -23.21 -6.51 -13.48
C ASP A 68 -24.43 -5.59 -13.56
N ARG A 69 -25.03 -5.36 -12.39
CA ARG A 69 -26.10 -4.39 -12.19
C ARG A 69 -25.56 -3.18 -11.44
N ILE A 70 -25.61 -2.02 -12.06
CA ILE A 70 -25.22 -0.75 -11.43
C ILE A 70 -26.31 -0.28 -10.45
N THR A 71 -25.92 0.28 -9.32
CA THR A 71 -26.84 0.84 -8.33
C THR A 71 -27.11 2.33 -8.60
N ARG A 72 -28.19 2.85 -7.99
CA ARG A 72 -28.47 4.30 -8.03
C ARG A 72 -27.49 5.09 -7.18
N ASP A 73 -26.94 4.47 -6.14
CA ASP A 73 -25.99 5.11 -5.24
C ASP A 73 -24.72 5.52 -6.00
N ALA A 74 -24.19 4.66 -6.89
CA ALA A 74 -23.06 5.02 -7.74
C ALA A 74 -23.28 6.34 -8.52
N LEU A 75 -24.49 6.54 -9.05
CA LEU A 75 -24.84 7.76 -9.78
C LEU A 75 -25.08 8.95 -8.84
N HIS A 76 -25.72 8.71 -7.69
CA HIS A 76 -25.98 9.74 -6.70
C HIS A 76 -24.68 10.34 -6.17
N PHE A 77 -23.74 9.51 -5.73
CA PHE A 77 -22.45 9.99 -5.22
C PHE A 77 -21.61 10.69 -6.29
N ALA A 78 -21.69 10.26 -7.55
CA ALA A 78 -21.04 10.97 -8.64
C ALA A 78 -21.67 12.35 -8.92
N ALA A 79 -22.98 12.47 -8.83
CA ALA A 79 -23.67 13.75 -9.00
C ALA A 79 -23.40 14.74 -7.84
N GLU A 80 -23.18 14.23 -6.63
CA GLU A 80 -22.85 15.03 -5.44
C GLU A 80 -21.32 15.18 -5.22
N ALA A 81 -20.50 14.57 -6.08
CA ALA A 81 -19.05 14.60 -5.93
C ALA A 81 -18.52 16.04 -6.12
N ALA A 82 -17.49 16.37 -5.33
CA ALA A 82 -16.83 17.67 -5.47
C ALA A 82 -16.26 17.85 -6.90
N PRO A 83 -16.14 19.09 -7.40
CA PRO A 83 -15.68 19.35 -8.77
C PRO A 83 -14.27 18.83 -9.07
N ASP A 84 -13.44 18.67 -8.04
CA ASP A 84 -12.06 18.18 -8.12
C ASP A 84 -11.95 16.65 -8.06
N VAL A 85 -13.05 15.91 -7.85
CA VAL A 85 -13.05 14.44 -7.86
C VAL A 85 -13.11 13.92 -9.29
N ASP A 86 -12.10 13.13 -9.65
CA ASP A 86 -11.94 12.57 -11.00
C ASP A 86 -12.45 11.12 -11.11
N VAL A 87 -12.28 10.34 -10.05
CA VAL A 87 -12.64 8.90 -10.03
C VAL A 87 -13.36 8.58 -8.73
N LEU A 88 -14.46 7.84 -8.84
CA LEU A 88 -15.16 7.23 -7.72
C LEU A 88 -15.26 5.72 -7.91
N TYR A 89 -15.04 4.98 -6.82
CA TYR A 89 -15.34 3.56 -6.76
C TYR A 89 -15.94 3.19 -5.41
N GLY A 90 -16.71 2.11 -5.40
CA GLY A 90 -17.43 1.64 -4.22
C GLY A 90 -17.35 0.13 -4.06
N ASP A 91 -18.09 -0.36 -3.08
CA ASP A 91 -18.16 -1.76 -2.72
C ASP A 91 -18.99 -2.54 -3.75
N THR A 92 -18.69 -3.83 -3.89
CA THR A 92 -19.44 -4.73 -4.77
C THR A 92 -20.24 -5.72 -3.94
N ARG A 93 -21.52 -5.89 -4.22
CA ARG A 93 -22.32 -7.01 -3.68
C ARG A 93 -22.30 -8.17 -4.68
N HIS A 94 -22.05 -9.37 -4.20
CA HIS A 94 -22.17 -10.61 -4.96
C HIS A 94 -23.57 -11.18 -4.74
N ASP A 95 -24.29 -11.46 -5.84
CA ASP A 95 -25.63 -12.05 -5.82
C ASP A 95 -25.57 -13.58 -5.88
N VAL A 96 -24.67 -14.15 -5.07
CA VAL A 96 -24.48 -15.59 -4.95
C VAL A 96 -25.12 -16.03 -3.64
N LYS A 97 -26.03 -17.00 -3.71
CA LYS A 97 -26.55 -17.65 -2.52
C LYS A 97 -25.44 -18.50 -1.91
N ARG A 98 -25.08 -18.22 -0.66
CA ARG A 98 -24.13 -19.03 0.11
C ARG A 98 -24.87 -19.65 1.28
N ASP A 99 -24.57 -20.91 1.56
CA ASP A 99 -25.04 -21.60 2.75
C ASP A 99 -24.22 -21.20 4.00
N ASP A 100 -23.05 -20.58 3.81
CA ASP A 100 -22.20 -20.05 4.88
C ASP A 100 -22.63 -18.64 5.34
N ARG A 101 -22.14 -18.21 6.52
CA ARG A 101 -22.43 -16.88 7.09
C ARG A 101 -21.51 -15.76 6.56
N LEU A 102 -20.74 -16.00 5.50
CA LEU A 102 -19.80 -14.99 5.03
C LEU A 102 -20.54 -13.85 4.31
N PRO A 103 -20.15 -12.58 4.51
CA PRO A 103 -20.75 -11.47 3.81
C PRO A 103 -20.56 -11.64 2.30
N SER A 104 -21.63 -11.44 1.53
CA SER A 104 -21.56 -11.43 0.07
C SER A 104 -21.04 -10.11 -0.50
N TYR A 105 -20.26 -9.34 0.28
CA TYR A 105 -19.79 -8.01 -0.11
C TYR A 105 -18.27 -7.97 -0.23
N GLN A 106 -17.79 -7.46 -1.36
CA GLN A 106 -16.40 -7.10 -1.57
C GLN A 106 -16.20 -5.63 -1.15
N ARG A 107 -15.81 -5.43 0.13
CA ARG A 107 -15.50 -4.10 0.65
C ARG A 107 -14.15 -3.62 0.12
N ARG A 108 -14.14 -2.48 -0.56
CA ARG A 108 -12.91 -1.92 -1.15
C ARG A 108 -12.17 -1.07 -0.13
N PRO A 109 -10.83 -1.14 -0.08
CA PRO A 109 -10.02 -0.23 0.72
C PRO A 109 -10.04 1.20 0.16
N SER A 110 -9.55 2.16 0.95
CA SER A 110 -9.11 3.47 0.44
C SER A 110 -8.08 3.32 -0.68
N PHE A 111 -7.93 4.38 -1.48
CA PHE A 111 -7.05 4.35 -2.64
C PHE A 111 -5.58 4.14 -2.23
N SER A 112 -4.92 3.22 -2.92
CA SER A 112 -3.59 2.70 -2.65
C SER A 112 -2.92 2.43 -4.00
N PRO A 113 -2.14 3.39 -4.53
CA PRO A 113 -1.46 3.19 -5.81
C PRO A 113 -0.51 2.01 -5.74
N GLU A 114 0.12 1.77 -4.57
CA GLU A 114 1.00 0.63 -4.40
C GLU A 114 0.25 -0.71 -4.53
N ARG A 115 -0.91 -0.84 -3.88
CA ARG A 115 -1.71 -2.06 -3.98
C ARG A 115 -2.27 -2.28 -5.39
N LEU A 116 -2.57 -1.21 -6.11
CA LEU A 116 -3.05 -1.28 -7.49
C LEU A 116 -1.98 -1.85 -8.43
N ARG A 117 -0.68 -1.73 -8.10
CA ARG A 117 0.41 -2.37 -8.86
C ARG A 117 0.49 -3.89 -8.66
N SER A 118 -0.26 -4.45 -7.72
CA SER A 118 -0.33 -5.90 -7.51
C SER A 118 -1.62 -6.51 -8.02
N HIS A 119 -2.76 -5.83 -7.90
CA HIS A 119 -4.03 -6.36 -8.41
C HIS A 119 -5.10 -5.24 -8.53
N ASN A 120 -6.10 -5.47 -9.36
CA ASN A 120 -7.22 -4.56 -9.57
C ASN A 120 -8.24 -4.65 -8.42
N TYR A 121 -7.88 -4.12 -7.25
CA TYR A 121 -8.81 -4.08 -6.12
C TYR A 121 -9.93 -3.07 -6.30
N ILE A 122 -9.81 -2.09 -7.20
CA ILE A 122 -10.90 -1.16 -7.54
C ILE A 122 -12.06 -1.95 -8.16
N GLY A 123 -11.72 -2.96 -8.97
CA GLY A 123 -12.68 -3.80 -9.69
C GLY A 123 -13.05 -3.23 -11.06
N GLU A 124 -14.06 -3.82 -11.69
CA GLU A 124 -14.44 -3.43 -13.05
C GLU A 124 -15.39 -2.24 -13.10
N THR A 125 -16.15 -2.02 -12.02
CA THR A 125 -17.10 -0.91 -11.93
C THR A 125 -16.48 0.29 -11.22
N LEU A 126 -16.45 1.43 -11.92
CA LEU A 126 -16.01 2.72 -11.41
C LEU A 126 -16.67 3.85 -12.21
N VAL A 127 -16.78 5.01 -11.58
CA VAL A 127 -17.33 6.23 -12.18
C VAL A 127 -16.20 7.24 -12.35
N VAL A 128 -16.06 7.80 -13.55
CA VAL A 128 -14.88 8.57 -13.96
C VAL A 128 -15.31 9.84 -14.69
N ARG A 129 -14.68 10.97 -14.38
CA ARG A 129 -14.90 12.22 -15.11
C ARG A 129 -14.59 12.01 -16.59
N ARG A 130 -15.47 12.51 -17.46
CA ARG A 130 -15.29 12.40 -18.91
C ARG A 130 -13.97 13.00 -19.39
N GLN A 131 -13.56 14.12 -18.80
CA GLN A 131 -12.28 14.76 -19.11
C GLN A 131 -11.11 13.79 -18.89
N LEU A 132 -11.03 13.16 -17.71
CA LEU A 132 -10.00 12.18 -17.40
C LEU A 132 -10.02 10.98 -18.36
N VAL A 133 -11.21 10.48 -18.74
CA VAL A 133 -11.33 9.40 -19.74
C VAL A 133 -10.71 9.81 -21.08
N ASN A 134 -10.92 11.04 -21.53
CA ASN A 134 -10.34 11.54 -22.77
C ASN A 134 -8.80 11.64 -22.66
N GLU A 135 -8.29 12.15 -21.54
CA GLU A 135 -6.86 12.31 -21.28
C GLU A 135 -6.13 10.96 -21.17
N ALA A 136 -6.78 9.95 -20.60
CA ALA A 136 -6.21 8.60 -20.41
C ALA A 136 -6.31 7.67 -21.64
N GLY A 137 -6.74 8.19 -22.80
CA GLY A 137 -6.76 7.46 -24.08
C GLY A 137 -8.12 7.33 -24.75
N GLY A 138 -9.17 7.89 -24.16
CA GLY A 138 -10.52 7.96 -24.73
C GLY A 138 -11.40 6.75 -24.43
N LEU A 139 -12.72 6.96 -24.54
CA LEU A 139 -13.75 6.00 -24.12
C LEU A 139 -13.61 4.63 -24.81
N ALA A 140 -13.47 4.62 -26.13
CA ALA A 140 -13.42 3.38 -26.90
C ALA A 140 -12.21 2.51 -26.53
N ALA A 141 -11.03 3.11 -26.43
CA ALA A 141 -9.80 2.39 -26.08
C ALA A 141 -9.85 1.84 -24.65
N LEU A 142 -10.31 2.66 -23.69
CA LEU A 142 -10.39 2.25 -22.29
C LEU A 142 -11.47 1.18 -22.06
N THR A 143 -12.57 1.22 -22.81
CA THR A 143 -13.62 0.19 -22.75
C THR A 143 -13.11 -1.14 -23.30
N ALA A 144 -12.33 -1.13 -24.37
CA ALA A 144 -11.76 -2.32 -24.99
C ALA A 144 -10.46 -2.81 -24.35
N THR A 145 -10.03 -2.24 -23.23
CA THR A 145 -8.79 -2.61 -22.53
C THR A 145 -9.12 -3.40 -21.27
N ASP A 146 -8.20 -4.27 -20.86
CA ASP A 146 -8.25 -4.99 -19.58
C ASP A 146 -8.53 -4.02 -18.43
N ALA A 147 -9.40 -4.43 -17.49
CA ALA A 147 -9.85 -3.56 -16.41
C ALA A 147 -8.70 -3.11 -15.48
N HIS A 148 -7.65 -3.92 -15.32
CA HIS A 148 -6.48 -3.55 -14.55
C HIS A 148 -5.69 -2.44 -15.25
N ASP A 149 -5.39 -2.59 -16.54
CA ASP A 149 -4.68 -1.54 -17.31
C ASP A 149 -5.52 -0.27 -17.43
N ARG A 150 -6.84 -0.39 -17.66
CA ARG A 150 -7.76 0.77 -17.65
C ARG A 150 -7.64 1.53 -16.32
N ASN A 151 -7.75 0.84 -15.20
CA ASN A 151 -7.74 1.49 -13.89
C ASN A 151 -6.37 2.09 -13.57
N LEU A 152 -5.27 1.42 -13.97
CA LEU A 152 -3.92 1.98 -13.86
C LEU A 152 -3.79 3.29 -14.66
N ARG A 153 -4.16 3.30 -15.95
CA ARG A 153 -4.12 4.50 -16.80
C ARG A 153 -4.95 5.67 -16.27
N LEU A 154 -6.15 5.37 -15.76
CA LEU A 154 -7.01 6.39 -15.17
C LEU A 154 -6.39 6.96 -13.90
N CYS A 155 -5.85 6.11 -13.02
CA CYS A 155 -5.25 6.55 -11.77
C CYS A 155 -3.89 7.26 -11.95
N GLU A 156 -3.18 7.01 -13.05
CA GLU A 156 -1.96 7.74 -13.42
C GLU A 156 -2.21 9.23 -13.65
N GLN A 157 -3.38 9.59 -14.18
CA GLN A 157 -3.73 10.97 -14.58
C GLN A 157 -4.72 11.65 -13.61
N ALA A 158 -5.34 10.90 -12.70
CA ALA A 158 -6.32 11.44 -11.76
C ALA A 158 -5.67 12.32 -10.68
N ASN A 159 -6.27 13.47 -10.40
CA ASN A 159 -5.87 14.36 -9.31
C ASN A 159 -6.45 13.88 -7.97
N ARG A 160 -7.71 13.46 -7.99
CA ARG A 160 -8.42 12.98 -6.79
C ARG A 160 -9.26 11.75 -7.10
N ILE A 161 -8.97 10.68 -6.37
CA ILE A 161 -9.67 9.40 -6.42
C ILE A 161 -10.35 9.21 -5.08
N GLU A 162 -11.64 8.91 -5.10
CA GLU A 162 -12.45 8.77 -3.88
C GLU A 162 -13.07 7.37 -3.78
N ARG A 163 -12.86 6.73 -2.64
CA ARG A 163 -13.56 5.51 -2.27
C ARG A 163 -14.84 5.86 -1.52
N VAL A 164 -15.99 5.42 -2.01
CA VAL A 164 -17.29 5.58 -1.37
C VAL A 164 -17.67 4.31 -0.64
N ALA A 165 -18.15 4.42 0.60
CA ALA A 165 -18.53 3.30 1.45
C ALA A 165 -19.88 2.65 1.12
N GLU A 166 -20.24 2.62 -0.16
CA GLU A 166 -21.57 2.22 -0.64
C GLU A 166 -21.47 1.20 -1.77
N ILE A 167 -22.55 0.46 -1.98
CA ILE A 167 -22.61 -0.57 -3.02
C ILE A 167 -22.77 0.10 -4.38
N PHE A 168 -21.75 0.03 -5.24
CA PHE A 168 -21.80 0.61 -6.59
C PHE A 168 -22.35 -0.37 -7.62
N ASN A 169 -22.09 -1.66 -7.44
CA ASN A 169 -22.59 -2.71 -8.33
C ASN A 169 -22.99 -3.96 -7.56
N VAL A 170 -23.91 -4.71 -8.18
CA VAL A 170 -24.25 -6.07 -7.81
C VAL A 170 -23.81 -6.99 -8.94
N THR A 171 -22.91 -7.94 -8.64
CA THR A 171 -22.35 -8.88 -9.61
C THR A 171 -22.90 -10.29 -9.42
N PRO A 172 -23.20 -11.04 -10.50
CA PRO A 172 -23.47 -12.48 -10.41
C PRO A 172 -22.18 -13.31 -10.24
N SER A 173 -20.99 -12.69 -10.35
CA SER A 173 -19.72 -13.39 -10.22
C SER A 173 -19.55 -13.99 -8.82
N ALA A 174 -19.12 -15.25 -8.77
CA ALA A 174 -18.71 -15.92 -7.54
C ALA A 174 -17.23 -15.70 -7.20
N ASN A 175 -16.49 -14.94 -8.01
CA ASN A 175 -15.09 -14.62 -7.73
C ASN A 175 -14.99 -13.37 -6.84
N PHE A 176 -14.51 -13.55 -5.61
CA PHE A 176 -14.32 -12.48 -4.63
C PHE A 176 -12.88 -11.94 -4.61
N LEU A 177 -11.97 -12.50 -5.42
CA LEU A 177 -10.59 -12.06 -5.50
C LEU A 177 -10.44 -10.96 -6.56
N PRO A 178 -9.65 -9.91 -6.29
CA PRO A 178 -9.25 -8.96 -7.32
C PRO A 178 -8.58 -9.67 -8.50
N ALA A 179 -8.94 -9.28 -9.72
CA ALA A 179 -8.21 -9.71 -10.91
C ALA A 179 -6.82 -9.07 -10.92
N ALA A 180 -5.84 -9.76 -11.52
CA ALA A 180 -4.48 -9.26 -11.64
C ALA A 180 -3.95 -9.59 -13.04
N ASN A 181 -3.38 -8.58 -13.69
CA ASN A 181 -2.82 -8.69 -15.03
C ASN A 181 -1.38 -8.19 -15.02
N ARG A 182 -0.43 -9.10 -15.27
CA ARG A 182 1.01 -8.82 -15.25
C ARG A 182 1.43 -7.83 -16.34
N GLU A 183 0.88 -7.98 -17.54
CA GLU A 183 1.23 -7.13 -18.68
C GLU A 183 0.74 -5.69 -18.46
N ALA A 184 -0.46 -5.53 -17.91
CA ALA A 184 -0.98 -4.23 -17.48
C ALA A 184 -0.03 -3.51 -16.51
N VAL A 185 0.51 -4.24 -15.53
CA VAL A 185 1.45 -3.67 -14.55
C VAL A 185 2.79 -3.32 -15.21
N ILE A 186 3.34 -4.17 -16.10
CA ILE A 186 4.58 -3.86 -16.83
C ILE A 186 4.44 -2.55 -17.62
N GLN A 187 3.33 -2.41 -18.35
CA GLN A 187 3.06 -1.21 -19.13
C GLN A 187 2.86 0.02 -18.24
N HIS A 188 2.16 -0.13 -17.12
CA HIS A 188 2.04 0.93 -16.11
C HIS A 188 3.40 1.38 -15.59
N LEU A 189 4.24 0.46 -15.12
CA LEU A 189 5.56 0.78 -14.56
C LEU A 189 6.45 1.49 -15.59
N ALA A 190 6.36 1.11 -16.86
CA ALA A 190 7.03 1.81 -17.96
C ALA A 190 6.51 3.25 -18.15
N ARG A 191 5.19 3.47 -18.08
CA ARG A 191 4.58 4.81 -18.19
C ARG A 191 4.97 5.73 -17.04
N VAL A 192 5.05 5.21 -15.82
CA VAL A 192 5.39 5.99 -14.62
C VAL A 192 6.88 6.00 -14.28
N GLY A 193 7.73 5.37 -15.09
CA GLY A 193 9.19 5.41 -14.92
C GLY A 193 9.73 4.60 -13.75
N ILE A 194 9.05 3.55 -13.30
CA ILE A 194 9.51 2.68 -12.21
C ILE A 194 10.26 1.48 -12.80
N ALA A 195 11.55 1.38 -12.53
CA ALA A 195 12.36 0.22 -12.90
C ALA A 195 12.11 -0.95 -11.94
N ALA A 196 11.54 -2.05 -12.45
CA ALA A 196 11.24 -3.22 -11.64
C ALA A 196 11.21 -4.52 -12.46
N ASP A 197 11.42 -5.63 -11.77
CA ASP A 197 11.13 -6.98 -12.25
C ASP A 197 9.71 -7.38 -11.81
N VAL A 198 8.96 -7.99 -12.73
CA VAL A 198 7.51 -8.24 -12.54
C VAL A 198 7.18 -9.71 -12.80
N GLU A 199 6.59 -10.34 -11.80
CA GLU A 199 6.19 -11.75 -11.81
C GLU A 199 4.70 -11.88 -11.46
N PHE A 200 4.05 -12.92 -11.96
CA PHE A 200 2.69 -13.27 -11.55
C PHE A 200 2.75 -14.42 -10.55
N ASP A 201 2.16 -14.23 -9.38
CA ASP A 201 1.99 -15.27 -8.38
C ASP A 201 0.69 -16.05 -8.66
N ALA A 202 0.83 -17.28 -9.14
CA ALA A 202 -0.32 -18.13 -9.45
C ALA A 202 -1.00 -18.70 -8.20
N GLU A 203 -0.27 -18.89 -7.10
CA GLU A 203 -0.83 -19.42 -5.86
C GLU A 203 -1.71 -18.37 -5.20
N THR A 204 -1.23 -17.14 -5.15
CA THR A 204 -1.98 -15.97 -4.69
C THR A 204 -2.15 -15.03 -5.87
N PRO A 205 -3.25 -15.09 -6.64
CA PRO A 205 -3.44 -14.33 -7.88
C PRO A 205 -3.20 -12.83 -7.74
N CYS A 206 -1.95 -12.42 -7.92
CA CYS A 206 -1.45 -11.07 -7.81
C CYS A 206 -0.15 -10.92 -8.59
N VAL A 207 0.19 -9.69 -8.91
CA VAL A 207 1.46 -9.31 -9.52
C VAL A 207 2.43 -8.93 -8.40
N ARG A 208 3.61 -9.57 -8.42
CA ARG A 208 4.74 -9.22 -7.56
C ARG A 208 5.64 -8.27 -8.32
N VAL A 209 5.85 -7.08 -7.75
CA VAL A 209 6.72 -6.03 -8.30
C VAL A 209 7.97 -5.94 -7.42
N ARG A 210 9.14 -6.26 -7.98
CA ARG A 210 10.43 -6.09 -7.32
C ARG A 210 11.14 -4.89 -7.93
N ARG A 211 11.10 -3.74 -7.26
CA ARG A 211 11.78 -2.52 -7.72
C ARG A 211 13.29 -2.75 -7.73
N ARG A 212 13.97 -2.18 -8.73
CA ARG A 212 15.42 -2.23 -8.83
C ARG A 212 16.01 -1.05 -8.06
N LEU A 213 16.89 -1.38 -7.11
CA LEU A 213 17.66 -0.38 -6.38
C LEU A 213 18.81 0.13 -7.28
N SER A 214 18.90 1.44 -7.47
CA SER A 214 19.86 2.06 -8.41
C SER A 214 21.26 2.27 -7.81
N ARG A 215 21.35 2.31 -6.48
CA ARG A 215 22.57 2.67 -5.73
C ARG A 215 22.65 1.90 -4.42
N GLN A 216 23.82 1.86 -3.81
CA GLN A 216 24.03 1.19 -2.51
C GLN A 216 24.37 2.23 -1.42
N PRO A 217 23.37 2.97 -0.90
CA PRO A 217 23.58 3.97 0.13
C PRO A 217 23.91 3.33 1.49
N LEU A 218 24.69 4.00 2.33
CA LEU A 218 24.94 3.53 3.69
C LEU A 218 23.64 3.52 4.52
N VAL A 219 23.35 2.37 5.14
CA VAL A 219 22.26 2.21 6.12
C VAL A 219 22.85 2.13 7.52
N SER A 220 22.44 3.06 8.38
CA SER A 220 22.68 3.01 9.82
C SER A 220 21.66 2.11 10.50
N VAL A 221 22.09 0.97 11.03
CA VAL A 221 21.26 0.08 11.84
C VAL A 221 21.36 0.51 13.30
N ILE A 222 20.26 1.03 13.84
CA ILE A 222 20.17 1.57 15.20
C ILE A 222 19.50 0.55 16.09
N ILE A 223 20.24 0.02 17.09
CA ILE A 223 19.76 -1.06 17.96
C ILE A 223 19.89 -0.67 19.44
N PRO A 224 18.80 -0.23 20.08
CA PRO A 224 18.73 -0.10 21.54
C PRO A 224 18.75 -1.48 22.20
N THR A 225 19.60 -1.69 23.23
CA THR A 225 19.67 -2.99 23.92
C THR A 225 19.94 -2.86 25.42
N ARG A 226 19.60 -3.93 26.15
CA ARG A 226 20.03 -4.21 27.53
C ARG A 226 21.00 -5.39 27.63
N GLY A 227 21.36 -6.01 26.51
CA GLY A 227 22.15 -7.23 26.48
C GLY A 227 21.41 -8.46 27.01
N SER A 228 20.10 -8.52 26.84
CA SER A 228 19.30 -9.67 27.26
C SER A 228 19.62 -10.90 26.42
N SER A 229 19.54 -12.07 27.04
CA SER A 229 19.68 -13.37 26.39
C SER A 229 18.36 -14.12 26.46
N ALA A 230 18.07 -14.92 25.43
CA ALA A 230 16.93 -15.84 25.40
C ALA A 230 17.35 -17.19 24.81
N GLU A 231 16.55 -18.21 25.06
CA GLU A 231 16.71 -19.50 24.38
C GLU A 231 16.09 -19.40 22.99
N ILE A 232 16.90 -19.53 21.94
CA ILE A 232 16.48 -19.57 20.54
C ILE A 232 16.89 -20.93 19.99
N ARG A 233 15.93 -21.70 19.47
CA ARG A 233 16.19 -23.04 18.89
C ARG A 233 17.05 -23.95 19.79
N GLY A 234 16.82 -23.92 21.10
CA GLY A 234 17.53 -24.75 22.09
C GLY A 234 18.92 -24.24 22.52
N THR A 235 19.31 -23.03 22.11
CA THR A 235 20.58 -22.40 22.52
C THR A 235 20.32 -21.05 23.17
N THR A 236 20.92 -20.80 24.34
CA THR A 236 20.88 -19.46 24.96
C THR A 236 21.79 -18.52 24.18
N VAL A 237 21.23 -17.48 23.59
CA VAL A 237 21.96 -16.49 22.79
C VAL A 237 21.69 -15.07 23.29
N PRO A 238 22.70 -14.18 23.33
CA PRO A 238 22.47 -12.76 23.50
C PRO A 238 21.72 -12.22 22.28
N LEU A 239 20.54 -11.64 22.49
CA LEU A 239 19.61 -11.27 21.43
C LEU A 239 20.24 -10.27 20.45
N VAL A 240 20.87 -9.21 20.96
CA VAL A 240 21.53 -8.18 20.15
C VAL A 240 22.67 -8.73 19.29
N VAL A 241 23.43 -9.71 19.82
CA VAL A 241 24.53 -10.36 19.10
C VAL A 241 23.94 -11.18 17.95
N ASN A 242 22.89 -11.96 18.20
CA ASN A 242 22.20 -12.73 17.18
C ASN A 242 21.60 -11.82 16.08
N THR A 243 20.99 -10.70 16.46
CA THR A 243 20.45 -9.71 15.51
C THR A 243 21.55 -9.20 14.56
N VAL A 244 22.66 -8.69 15.11
CA VAL A 244 23.78 -8.18 14.30
C VAL A 244 24.40 -9.30 13.45
N GLN A 245 24.65 -10.46 14.05
CA GLN A 245 25.28 -11.59 13.36
C GLN A 245 24.44 -12.06 12.16
N THR A 246 23.14 -12.24 12.34
CA THR A 246 22.26 -12.69 11.25
C THR A 246 22.18 -11.67 10.12
N MET A 247 22.16 -10.37 10.42
CA MET A 247 22.26 -9.32 9.39
C MET A 247 23.55 -9.40 8.60
N LEU A 248 24.68 -9.61 9.27
CA LEU A 248 25.99 -9.71 8.62
C LEU A 248 26.12 -10.96 7.75
N GLU A 249 25.61 -12.10 8.21
CA GLU A 249 25.78 -13.40 7.56
C GLU A 249 24.74 -13.68 6.47
N LYS A 250 23.50 -13.24 6.66
CA LYS A 250 22.36 -13.65 5.82
C LYS A 250 21.87 -12.55 4.88
N SER A 251 22.13 -11.27 5.17
CA SER A 251 21.71 -10.19 4.27
C SER A 251 22.62 -10.14 3.04
N THR A 252 22.03 -9.96 1.86
CA THR A 252 22.80 -9.66 0.64
C THR A 252 23.26 -8.20 0.59
N TYR A 253 22.66 -7.32 1.41
CA TYR A 253 23.06 -5.93 1.53
C TYR A 253 24.11 -5.72 2.62
N GLN A 254 25.30 -5.27 2.24
CA GLN A 254 26.44 -5.20 3.15
C GLN A 254 26.93 -3.76 3.43
N GLN A 255 26.34 -2.75 2.80
CA GLN A 255 26.66 -1.34 3.05
C GLN A 255 25.97 -0.84 4.34
N LEU A 256 26.41 -1.39 5.46
CA LEU A 256 25.82 -1.23 6.79
C LEU A 256 26.84 -0.66 7.80
N GLU A 257 26.34 0.13 8.73
CA GLU A 257 26.98 0.40 10.03
C GLU A 257 25.98 0.08 11.14
N PHE A 258 26.47 -0.28 12.32
CA PHE A 258 25.67 -0.66 13.48
C PHE A 258 25.95 0.29 14.63
N ILE A 259 24.92 0.99 15.11
CA ILE A 259 25.00 1.83 16.29
C ILE A 259 24.19 1.17 17.40
N ILE A 260 24.90 0.60 18.37
CA ILE A 260 24.32 -0.12 19.50
C ILE A 260 24.20 0.84 20.67
N ILE A 261 22.98 1.09 21.14
CA ILE A 261 22.73 1.93 22.32
C ILE A 261 22.55 0.99 23.50
N ALA A 262 23.68 0.71 24.17
CA ALA A 262 23.78 -0.28 25.22
C ALA A 262 23.48 0.36 26.58
N ASP A 263 22.54 -0.21 27.33
CA ASP A 263 22.36 0.18 28.73
C ASP A 263 23.64 -0.13 29.51
N THR A 264 24.07 0.75 30.41
CA THR A 264 25.28 0.54 31.24
C THR A 264 25.41 -0.86 31.86
N PRO A 265 24.34 -1.51 32.37
CA PRO A 265 24.42 -2.89 32.86
C PRO A 265 24.54 -3.98 31.78
N THR A 266 24.73 -3.64 30.50
CA THR A 266 24.94 -4.62 29.42
C THR A 266 26.20 -5.45 29.71
N PRO A 267 26.11 -6.80 29.76
CA PRO A 267 27.24 -7.65 30.12
C PRO A 267 28.46 -7.46 29.22
N LEU A 268 29.67 -7.49 29.79
CA LEU A 268 30.92 -7.28 29.05
C LEU A 268 31.10 -8.32 27.93
N GLU A 269 30.73 -9.57 28.18
CA GLU A 269 30.76 -10.65 27.19
C GLU A 269 29.91 -10.34 25.94
N VAL A 270 28.78 -9.66 26.10
CA VAL A 270 27.91 -9.22 25.00
C VAL A 270 28.58 -8.10 24.21
N ARG A 271 29.18 -7.12 24.91
CA ARG A 271 29.92 -6.00 24.27
C ARG A 271 31.14 -6.51 23.50
N ASP A 272 31.88 -7.45 24.06
CA ASP A 272 33.04 -8.09 23.44
C ASP A 272 32.62 -8.91 22.21
N ALA A 273 31.51 -9.66 22.31
CA ALA A 273 30.95 -10.39 21.18
C ALA A 273 30.54 -9.45 20.04
N LEU A 274 29.82 -8.36 20.34
CA LEU A 274 29.43 -7.34 19.36
C LEU A 274 30.65 -6.72 18.68
N SER A 275 31.65 -6.29 19.46
CA SER A 275 32.88 -5.69 18.93
C SER A 275 33.61 -6.64 17.99
N ARG A 276 33.64 -7.94 18.32
CA ARG A 276 34.27 -8.97 17.49
C ARG A 276 33.53 -9.19 16.16
N ILE A 277 32.21 -9.28 16.16
CA ILE A 277 31.43 -9.57 14.94
C ILE A 277 31.26 -8.33 14.06
N GLY A 278 31.10 -7.15 14.67
CA GLY A 278 30.84 -5.90 13.97
C GLY A 278 32.09 -5.27 13.38
N GLY A 279 33.25 -5.44 14.04
CA GLY A 279 34.51 -4.82 13.64
C GLY A 279 34.37 -3.31 13.47
N ASP A 280 34.98 -2.76 12.42
CA ASP A 280 34.98 -1.32 12.13
C ASP A 280 33.58 -0.77 11.75
N ARG A 281 32.60 -1.63 11.49
CA ARG A 281 31.22 -1.22 11.17
C ARG A 281 30.38 -0.96 12.42
N LEU A 282 30.88 -1.25 13.63
CA LEU A 282 30.09 -1.22 14.84
C LEU A 282 30.58 -0.13 15.81
N MET A 283 29.63 0.64 16.33
CA MET A 283 29.82 1.60 17.40
C MET A 283 28.90 1.26 18.56
N ILE A 284 29.45 1.20 19.77
CA ILE A 284 28.68 1.07 21.00
C ILE A 284 28.62 2.44 21.69
N VAL A 285 27.40 2.89 21.99
CA VAL A 285 27.13 4.12 22.73
C VAL A 285 26.48 3.75 24.06
N ASP A 286 27.09 4.19 25.15
CA ASP A 286 26.59 3.91 26.49
C ASP A 286 25.36 4.76 26.84
N TYR A 287 24.38 4.13 27.49
CA TYR A 287 23.16 4.77 27.98
C TYR A 287 22.93 4.39 29.45
N ASP A 288 23.04 5.37 30.35
CA ASP A 288 22.99 5.20 31.80
C ASP A 288 21.69 5.71 32.44
N GLN A 289 20.72 6.11 31.62
CA GLN A 289 19.45 6.68 32.06
C GLN A 289 18.33 5.64 32.13
N ALA A 290 17.18 6.04 32.68
CA ALA A 290 15.98 5.22 32.63
C ALA A 290 15.58 4.92 31.18
N PHE A 291 15.06 3.71 30.94
CA PHE A 291 14.73 3.27 29.59
C PHE A 291 13.75 4.20 28.90
N ASN A 292 14.16 4.65 27.71
CA ASN A 292 13.33 5.41 26.80
C ASN A 292 13.71 5.08 25.36
N PHE A 293 12.87 4.28 24.70
CA PHE A 293 13.12 3.81 23.33
C PHE A 293 13.36 4.96 22.34
N ALA A 294 12.54 6.01 22.40
CA ALA A 294 12.66 7.16 21.49
C ALA A 294 13.96 7.94 21.71
N VAL A 295 14.37 8.15 22.97
CA VAL A 295 15.64 8.83 23.29
C VAL A 295 16.82 8.02 22.79
N LYS A 296 16.83 6.70 23.02
CA LYS A 296 17.89 5.82 22.53
C LYS A 296 18.02 5.85 21.01
N ASN A 297 16.91 5.79 20.27
CA ASN A 297 16.94 5.90 18.80
C ASN A 297 17.47 7.27 18.35
N ASN A 298 17.06 8.35 19.02
CA ASN A 298 17.54 9.70 18.72
C ASN A 298 19.05 9.88 18.96
N ILE A 299 19.60 9.23 20.00
CA ILE A 299 21.03 9.17 20.26
C ILE A 299 21.71 8.37 19.14
N GLY A 300 21.20 7.17 18.84
CA GLY A 300 21.73 6.31 17.79
C GLY A 300 21.87 7.03 16.44
N VAL A 301 20.82 7.72 16.00
CA VAL A 301 20.85 8.48 14.74
C VAL A 301 21.84 9.65 14.78
N ALA A 302 22.05 10.27 15.94
CA ALA A 302 23.03 11.35 16.09
C ALA A 302 24.48 10.85 16.02
N HIS A 303 24.72 9.57 16.34
CA HIS A 303 26.02 8.91 16.23
C HIS A 303 26.23 8.16 14.90
N SER A 304 25.24 8.19 14.01
CA SER A 304 25.30 7.45 12.75
C SER A 304 25.59 8.37 11.56
N SER A 305 26.11 7.80 10.47
CA SER A 305 26.54 8.50 9.26
C SER A 305 25.76 8.12 8.00
N GLY A 306 25.01 7.03 8.06
CA GLY A 306 24.20 6.51 6.97
C GLY A 306 23.13 7.48 6.48
N GLU A 307 22.87 7.41 5.18
CA GLU A 307 21.82 8.18 4.53
C GLU A 307 20.42 7.65 4.88
N PHE A 308 20.33 6.35 5.12
CA PHE A 308 19.15 5.70 5.64
C PHE A 308 19.38 5.24 7.07
N VAL A 309 18.30 5.24 7.84
CA VAL A 309 18.25 4.79 9.21
C VAL A 309 17.29 3.61 9.28
N LEU A 310 17.80 2.46 9.73
CA LEU A 310 17.00 1.31 10.11
C LEU A 310 16.88 1.29 11.63
N LEU A 311 15.69 1.57 12.15
CA LEU A 311 15.37 1.31 13.55
C LEU A 311 15.05 -0.17 13.70
N LEU A 312 15.75 -0.86 14.58
CA LEU A 312 15.65 -2.29 14.74
C LEU A 312 15.68 -2.67 16.22
N ASN A 313 14.77 -3.54 16.63
CA ASN A 313 14.84 -4.12 17.97
C ASN A 313 15.99 -5.12 18.06
N ASP A 314 16.50 -5.32 19.28
CA ASP A 314 17.60 -6.24 19.54
C ASP A 314 17.20 -7.72 19.52
N ASP A 315 15.90 -8.04 19.36
CA ASP A 315 15.31 -9.38 19.34
C ASP A 315 14.81 -9.80 17.94
N THR A 316 15.51 -9.42 16.89
CA THR A 316 15.09 -9.69 15.49
C THR A 316 16.07 -10.61 14.75
N GLU A 317 15.58 -11.33 13.73
CA GLU A 317 16.40 -12.15 12.84
C GLU A 317 15.99 -11.86 11.39
N ILE A 318 16.98 -11.59 10.52
CA ILE A 318 16.72 -11.50 9.09
C ILE A 318 16.50 -12.90 8.50
N ILE A 319 15.34 -13.11 7.88
CA ILE A 319 14.95 -14.38 7.26
C ILE A 319 14.84 -14.31 5.73
N THR A 320 14.95 -13.10 5.17
CA THR A 320 14.90 -12.84 3.74
C THR A 320 16.14 -12.07 3.35
N ALA A 321 16.99 -12.68 2.51
CA ALA A 321 18.35 -12.20 2.26
C ALA A 321 18.37 -10.79 1.64
N ASP A 322 17.46 -10.53 0.69
CA ASP A 322 17.32 -9.29 -0.08
C ASP A 322 16.31 -8.30 0.53
N ALA A 323 15.99 -8.44 1.84
CA ALA A 323 14.99 -7.61 2.50
C ALA A 323 15.37 -6.12 2.50
N LEU A 324 16.64 -5.79 2.72
CA LEU A 324 17.09 -4.40 2.79
C LEU A 324 17.08 -3.74 1.41
N GLU A 325 17.52 -4.43 0.36
CA GLU A 325 17.42 -3.98 -1.02
C GLU A 325 15.97 -3.73 -1.40
N THR A 326 15.08 -4.67 -1.05
CA THR A 326 13.65 -4.56 -1.31
C THR A 326 13.06 -3.32 -0.63
N MET A 327 13.39 -3.08 0.64
CA MET A 327 12.91 -1.90 1.36
C MET A 327 13.53 -0.59 0.83
N LEU A 328 14.83 -0.58 0.51
CA LEU A 328 15.54 0.58 -0.04
C LEU A 328 14.99 0.97 -1.41
N ALA A 329 14.62 0.01 -2.25
CA ALA A 329 14.13 0.26 -3.60
C ALA A 329 12.80 1.04 -3.63
N PHE A 330 12.04 1.07 -2.53
CA PHE A 330 10.87 1.96 -2.42
C PHE A 330 11.25 3.44 -2.35
N PHE A 331 12.44 3.77 -1.83
CA PHE A 331 12.91 5.16 -1.73
C PHE A 331 13.45 5.73 -3.06
N GLU A 332 13.43 4.95 -4.14
CA GLU A 332 13.52 5.48 -5.51
C GLU A 332 12.33 6.40 -5.81
N ASP A 333 11.20 6.21 -5.11
CA ASP A 333 10.11 7.16 -5.05
C ASP A 333 10.36 8.16 -3.90
N SER A 334 10.67 9.41 -4.27
CA SER A 334 10.94 10.50 -3.33
C SER A 334 9.77 10.86 -2.40
N THR A 335 8.56 10.35 -2.67
CA THR A 335 7.38 10.55 -1.82
C THR A 335 7.32 9.56 -0.65
N VAL A 336 8.12 8.50 -0.67
CA VAL A 336 8.17 7.48 0.39
C VAL A 336 8.96 8.00 1.59
N GLY A 337 8.30 8.04 2.75
CA GLY A 337 8.93 8.46 4.02
C GLY A 337 9.43 7.30 4.88
N ILE A 338 8.69 6.20 4.93
CA ILE A 338 8.94 5.05 5.82
C ILE A 338 8.56 3.76 5.09
N VAL A 339 9.36 2.71 5.29
CA VAL A 339 9.09 1.35 4.82
C VAL A 339 9.30 0.37 5.98
N GLY A 340 8.46 -0.66 6.06
CA GLY A 340 8.62 -1.75 7.02
C GLY A 340 8.18 -3.07 6.40
N PRO A 341 8.81 -4.20 6.77
CA PRO A 341 8.42 -5.52 6.27
C PRO A 341 7.22 -6.06 7.04
N ILE A 342 6.68 -7.19 6.58
CA ILE A 342 5.88 -8.06 7.46
C ILE A 342 6.85 -8.72 8.44
N LEU A 343 6.49 -8.72 9.71
CA LEU A 343 7.28 -9.32 10.78
C LEU A 343 6.60 -10.58 11.27
N HIS A 344 7.40 -11.61 11.55
CA HIS A 344 6.95 -12.88 12.10
C HIS A 344 7.51 -13.07 13.52
N PHE A 345 6.75 -13.77 14.36
CA PHE A 345 7.26 -14.37 15.58
C PHE A 345 8.12 -15.60 15.26
N GLU A 346 8.86 -16.08 16.26
CA GLU A 346 9.72 -17.27 16.13
C GLU A 346 8.94 -18.52 15.67
N ASP A 347 7.67 -18.64 16.07
CA ASP A 347 6.77 -19.74 15.69
C ASP A 347 6.24 -19.64 14.25
N GLY A 348 6.66 -18.62 13.50
CA GLY A 348 6.22 -18.37 12.13
C GLY A 348 4.84 -17.73 12.02
N THR A 349 4.20 -17.34 13.13
CA THR A 349 2.98 -16.53 13.06
C THR A 349 3.32 -15.06 12.80
N ILE A 350 2.39 -14.31 12.23
CA ILE A 350 2.55 -12.88 11.93
C ILE A 350 2.61 -12.09 13.25
N GLN A 351 3.68 -11.34 13.46
CA GLN A 351 3.81 -10.33 14.51
C GLN A 351 3.14 -9.02 14.09
N SER A 352 3.44 -8.56 12.88
CA SER A 352 2.85 -7.34 12.33
C SER A 352 2.80 -7.41 10.80
N ALA A 353 1.62 -7.17 10.25
CA ALA A 353 1.43 -6.82 8.84
C ALA A 353 1.11 -5.32 8.69
N GLY A 354 1.66 -4.46 9.55
CA GLY A 354 1.34 -3.04 9.61
C GLY A 354 0.06 -2.74 10.40
N HIS A 355 -0.11 -1.47 10.75
CA HIS A 355 -1.17 -0.98 11.62
C HIS A 355 -2.34 -0.34 10.88
N ILE A 356 -3.51 -0.48 11.49
CA ILE A 356 -4.65 0.42 11.30
C ILE A 356 -4.93 1.14 12.62
N PHE A 357 -5.42 2.38 12.55
CA PHE A 357 -5.88 3.14 13.72
C PHE A 357 -7.40 3.17 13.73
N SER A 358 -8.04 2.55 14.74
CA SER A 358 -9.49 2.60 14.88
C SER A 358 -9.98 2.10 16.25
N PRO A 359 -10.08 2.95 17.31
CA PRO A 359 -9.44 4.25 17.52
C PRO A 359 -7.97 4.12 17.95
N ASP A 360 -7.61 2.97 18.52
CA ASP A 360 -6.26 2.62 18.94
C ASP A 360 -5.48 1.91 17.82
N PRO A 361 -4.13 1.95 17.84
CA PRO A 361 -3.32 1.21 16.88
C PRO A 361 -3.54 -0.30 17.06
N THR A 362 -3.83 -1.01 15.96
CA THR A 362 -4.01 -2.45 15.94
C THR A 362 -3.12 -3.10 14.88
N ASP A 363 -2.32 -4.10 15.30
CA ASP A 363 -1.55 -4.97 14.41
C ASP A 363 -2.45 -5.87 13.59
N MET A 364 -2.47 -5.62 12.28
CA MET A 364 -3.26 -6.41 11.35
C MET A 364 -2.69 -7.83 11.26
N TYR A 365 -3.59 -8.82 11.33
CA TYR A 365 -3.28 -10.25 11.19
C TYR A 365 -2.31 -10.82 12.24
N ARG A 366 -2.15 -10.16 13.39
CA ARG A 366 -1.32 -10.66 14.50
C ARG A 366 -1.73 -12.09 14.90
N LEU A 367 -0.75 -12.96 15.16
CA LEU A 367 -0.90 -14.37 15.53
C LEU A 367 -1.52 -15.27 14.44
N GLN A 368 -1.73 -14.76 13.22
CA GLN A 368 -2.15 -15.60 12.10
C GLN A 368 -0.94 -16.32 11.48
N PRO A 369 -1.12 -17.48 10.82
CA PRO A 369 -0.04 -18.18 10.11
C PRO A 369 0.67 -17.30 9.07
N ALA A 370 1.98 -17.49 8.84
CA ALA A 370 2.75 -16.73 7.84
C ALA A 370 2.21 -16.80 6.39
N ASP A 371 1.52 -17.88 6.03
CA ASP A 371 0.90 -18.05 4.70
C ASP A 371 -0.48 -17.39 4.58
N THR A 372 -0.94 -16.71 5.63
CA THR A 372 -2.21 -15.97 5.63
C THR A 372 -2.26 -14.97 4.49
N ARG A 373 -3.29 -15.08 3.65
CA ARG A 373 -3.49 -14.17 2.51
C ARG A 373 -4.17 -12.87 2.89
N GLY A 374 -5.05 -12.94 3.89
CA GLY A 374 -5.95 -11.86 4.26
C GLY A 374 -7.05 -11.62 3.23
N ALA A 375 -7.96 -10.69 3.54
CA ALA A 375 -9.07 -10.35 2.67
C ALA A 375 -8.55 -9.74 1.36
N HIS A 376 -8.97 -10.30 0.22
CA HIS A 376 -8.53 -9.83 -1.10
C HIS A 376 -7.00 -9.78 -1.22
N ASN A 377 -6.30 -10.80 -0.72
CA ASN A 377 -4.84 -10.94 -0.74
C ASN A 377 -4.07 -9.78 -0.05
N TYR A 378 -4.70 -9.07 0.89
CA TYR A 378 -4.15 -7.88 1.55
C TYR A 378 -2.76 -8.05 2.19
N VAL A 379 -2.41 -9.25 2.66
CA VAL A 379 -1.14 -9.54 3.34
C VAL A 379 -0.06 -9.99 2.34
N ARG A 380 -0.44 -10.23 1.08
CA ARG A 380 0.44 -10.82 0.05
C ARG A 380 0.86 -9.83 -1.03
N VAL A 381 0.54 -8.55 -0.83
CA VAL A 381 0.81 -7.48 -1.78
C VAL A 381 1.43 -6.29 -1.07
N GLN A 382 2.24 -5.54 -1.82
CA GLN A 382 2.77 -4.26 -1.36
C GLN A 382 1.63 -3.25 -1.26
N ARG A 383 1.66 -2.40 -0.24
CA ARG A 383 0.62 -1.40 0.01
C ARG A 383 1.07 -0.37 1.03
N GLU A 384 0.40 0.77 1.01
CA GLU A 384 0.43 1.73 2.09
C GLU A 384 -0.26 1.14 3.35
N ALA A 385 0.24 1.53 4.52
CA ALA A 385 -0.33 1.22 5.82
C ALA A 385 -0.47 2.53 6.62
N SER A 386 -1.28 2.53 7.68
CA SER A 386 -1.42 3.75 8.49
C SER A 386 -0.18 4.00 9.34
N SER A 387 0.48 2.93 9.80
CA SER A 387 1.84 2.96 10.37
C SER A 387 2.49 1.58 10.28
N VAL A 388 3.79 1.54 10.50
CA VAL A 388 4.59 0.32 10.71
C VAL A 388 5.17 0.35 12.12
N ILE A 389 5.51 -0.81 12.67
CA ILE A 389 6.14 -0.89 14.00
C ILE A 389 7.63 -0.65 13.92
N ALA A 390 8.18 0.06 14.92
CA ALA A 390 9.61 0.33 15.03
C ALA A 390 10.46 -0.89 15.43
N ALA A 391 9.87 -2.10 15.45
CA ALA A 391 10.63 -3.34 15.57
C ALA A 391 11.53 -3.56 14.36
N CYS A 392 11.11 -3.12 13.17
CA CYS A 392 11.94 -3.00 11.97
C CYS A 392 11.34 -1.90 11.07
N LEU A 393 12.00 -0.74 11.02
CA LEU A 393 11.51 0.44 10.31
C LEU A 393 12.66 1.13 9.58
N LEU A 394 12.58 1.22 8.26
CA LEU A 394 13.54 1.93 7.41
C LEU A 394 13.01 3.31 7.04
N THR A 395 13.83 4.34 7.19
CA THR A 395 13.52 5.73 6.78
C THR A 395 14.77 6.43 6.29
N SER A 396 14.62 7.50 5.49
CA SER A 396 15.75 8.37 5.18
C SER A 396 16.12 9.22 6.40
N ARG A 397 17.41 9.47 6.60
CA ARG A 397 17.89 10.40 7.64
C ARG A 397 17.20 11.76 7.53
N LYS A 398 17.07 12.27 6.31
CA LYS A 398 16.41 13.55 6.03
C LYS A 398 15.00 13.59 6.61
N VAL A 399 14.17 12.58 6.32
CA VAL A 399 12.80 12.50 6.84
C VAL A 399 12.79 12.36 8.37
N PHE A 400 13.68 11.54 8.93
CA PHE A 400 13.80 11.38 10.37
C PHE A 400 14.11 12.72 11.07
N GLU A 401 15.06 13.49 10.55
CA GLU A 401 15.47 14.79 11.10
C GLU A 401 14.40 15.87 10.93
N GLU A 402 13.69 15.89 9.79
CA GLU A 402 12.57 16.82 9.55
C GLU A 402 11.45 16.64 10.59
N VAL A 403 11.11 15.39 10.93
CA VAL A 403 10.05 15.10 11.92
C VAL A 403 10.52 15.33 13.36
N ARG A 404 11.81 15.14 13.64
CA ARG A 404 12.44 15.38 14.97
C ARG A 404 12.50 16.86 15.35
N SER A 405 12.39 17.79 14.40
CA SER A 405 12.47 19.24 14.65
C SER A 405 11.58 19.68 15.84
N PRO A 406 12.08 20.53 16.76
CA PRO A 406 11.51 20.76 18.11
C PRO A 406 10.06 21.29 18.19
N ARG A 407 9.39 21.54 17.05
CA ARG A 407 7.97 21.92 17.03
C ARG A 407 7.02 20.78 17.43
N ASN A 408 7.49 19.53 17.44
CA ASN A 408 6.68 18.34 17.72
C ASN A 408 6.98 17.67 19.07
N ILE A 409 7.82 18.28 19.92
CA ILE A 409 8.13 17.78 21.26
C ILE A 409 7.37 18.63 22.30
N PRO A 410 6.45 18.07 23.10
CA PRO A 410 5.90 18.79 24.25
C PRO A 410 7.03 19.22 25.19
N GLY A 411 7.31 20.52 25.29
CA GLY A 411 8.27 21.09 26.24
C GLY A 411 9.64 21.50 25.69
N ALA A 412 9.89 21.49 24.37
CA ALA A 412 11.13 22.05 23.83
C ALA A 412 11.10 23.60 23.82
N PRO A 413 12.19 24.30 24.25
CA PRO A 413 12.25 25.76 24.15
C PRO A 413 12.23 26.21 22.69
N ALA A 414 11.50 27.29 22.41
CA ALA A 414 11.37 27.84 21.07
C ALA A 414 12.76 28.23 20.50
N PRO A 415 13.08 27.88 19.24
CA PRO A 415 14.33 28.31 18.62
C PRO A 415 14.33 29.83 18.45
N ARG A 416 15.47 30.45 18.73
CA ARG A 416 15.68 31.89 18.53
C ARG A 416 15.52 32.22 17.05
N ASP A 417 14.66 33.20 16.77
CA ASP A 417 14.35 33.74 15.45
C ASP A 417 15.63 34.10 14.69
N THR A 418 15.81 33.49 13.52
CA THR A 418 16.60 34.08 12.44
C THR A 418 15.71 34.11 11.19
N HIS A 419 15.40 35.33 10.79
CA HIS A 419 14.61 35.65 9.61
C HIS A 419 15.21 35.01 8.35
N GLN A 420 14.48 34.09 7.71
CA GLN A 420 14.35 34.02 6.26
C GLN A 420 13.17 33.12 5.87
N ARG A 421 12.05 33.77 5.53
CA ARG A 421 10.86 33.10 4.98
C ARG A 421 11.09 32.81 3.49
N ARG A 422 11.13 31.53 3.10
CA ARG A 422 10.70 31.09 1.77
C ARG A 422 9.48 30.20 1.92
N ARG A 423 8.41 30.55 1.21
CA ARG A 423 7.15 29.80 1.14
C ARG A 423 7.43 28.41 0.56
N ALA A 424 7.27 27.38 1.39
CA ALA A 424 7.13 25.99 0.96
C ALA A 424 5.71 25.51 1.29
N LEU A 425 5.14 24.73 0.37
CA LEU A 425 3.82 24.09 0.45
C LEU A 425 3.66 23.25 1.73
N PRO A 426 2.42 23.05 2.24
CA PRO A 426 2.22 22.31 3.47
C PRO A 426 2.52 20.81 3.27
N PRO A 427 3.36 20.19 4.10
CA PRO A 427 3.47 18.73 4.14
C PRO A 427 2.20 18.13 4.74
N ARG A 428 1.62 17.14 4.06
CA ARG A 428 0.58 16.26 4.65
C ARG A 428 1.20 15.51 5.82
N ALA A 429 0.45 15.49 6.93
CA ALA A 429 0.95 15.14 8.26
C ALA A 429 1.39 13.68 8.39
N ALA A 430 2.69 13.44 8.53
CA ALA A 430 3.21 12.32 9.31
C ALA A 430 3.35 12.80 10.76
N ARG A 431 2.31 12.60 11.58
CA ARG A 431 2.42 12.77 13.04
C ARG A 431 2.91 11.46 13.64
N LEU A 432 4.21 11.33 13.86
CA LEU A 432 4.74 10.39 14.86
C LEU A 432 4.45 11.00 16.24
N LEU A 433 3.43 10.49 16.92
CA LEU A 433 3.14 10.81 18.31
C LEU A 433 3.85 9.82 19.25
N PRO A 434 4.16 10.23 20.49
CA PRO A 434 5.11 9.53 21.34
C PRO A 434 4.65 8.11 21.67
N ALA A 435 5.61 7.17 21.66
CA ALA A 435 5.42 5.81 22.12
C ALA A 435 4.68 5.79 23.46
N ALA A 436 3.53 5.12 23.47
CA ALA A 436 2.75 4.90 24.67
C ALA A 436 3.64 4.21 25.72
N ARG A 437 3.72 4.80 26.91
CA ARG A 437 4.31 4.15 28.08
C ARG A 437 3.50 2.88 28.35
N ARG A 438 4.15 1.73 28.31
CA ARG A 438 3.77 0.55 29.08
C ARG A 438 4.97 0.12 29.90
#